data_AF-A0A2V8GRJ1-F1
#
_entry.id   AF-A0A2V8GRJ1-F1
#
_cell.length_a   1.000
_cell.length_b   1.000
_cell.length_c   1.000
_cell.angle_alpha   90.00
_cell.angle_beta   90.00
_cell.angle_gamma   90.00
#
_symmetry.space_group_name_H-M   'P 1'
#
loop_
_entity.id
_entity.type
_entity.pdbx_description
1 polymer ?
#
loop_
_entity_poly.entity_id
_entity_poly.type
_entity_poly.pdbx_seq_one_letter_code
_entity_poly.pdbx_strand_id
1 'polypeptide(L)'
;MVVSLLSSALPALAQPGGGDDKEVRIVGCVQLENDHAKNPNEFVLTMVKPEGGRKATAYGITGDRAKELGRRVGQQVEVIGVIESEGTHDDLPRIKMSAWVPVKDSCTQ
;
A
#
# COMPACT_ATOMS: atom_id res chain seq x y z
N MET A 1 43.53 11.28 34.25
CA MET A 1 42.37 11.16 33.35
C MET A 1 42.55 12.15 32.22
N VAL A 2 42.81 11.67 31.00
CA VAL A 2 42.71 12.45 29.76
C VAL A 2 42.19 11.48 28.71
N VAL A 3 40.96 11.71 28.23
CA VAL A 3 40.28 10.91 27.21
C VAL A 3 40.49 11.62 25.87
N SER A 4 40.98 10.90 24.86
CA SER A 4 41.04 11.39 23.49
C SER A 4 40.84 10.23 22.54
N LEU A 5 39.57 9.91 22.29
CA LEU A 5 39.14 9.07 21.17
C LEU A 5 38.94 10.01 19.99
N LEU A 6 39.89 10.03 19.05
CA LEU A 6 39.74 10.78 17.80
C LEU A 6 38.84 10.00 16.85
N SER A 7 37.72 10.65 16.57
CA SER A 7 36.62 10.31 15.69
C SER A 7 37.03 9.80 14.31
N SER A 8 36.68 8.55 14.02
CA SER A 8 36.52 8.06 12.65
C SER A 8 35.28 8.70 12.02
N ALA A 9 35.50 9.69 11.13
CA ALA A 9 34.45 10.27 10.31
C ALA A 9 34.00 9.24 9.26
N LEU A 10 32.84 8.61 9.50
CA LEU A 10 32.09 7.92 8.46
C LEU A 10 31.47 8.98 7.54
N PRO A 11 31.53 8.83 6.21
CA PRO A 11 30.77 9.69 5.32
C PRO A 11 29.28 9.44 5.61
N ALA A 12 28.61 10.49 6.07
CA ALA A 12 27.15 10.52 6.14
C ALA A 12 26.63 10.31 4.73
N LEU A 13 26.16 9.09 4.43
CA LEU A 13 25.25 8.87 3.33
C LEU A 13 24.08 9.82 3.57
N ALA A 14 23.92 10.79 2.66
CA ALA A 14 22.75 11.63 2.61
C ALA A 14 21.52 10.72 2.55
N GLN A 15 20.92 10.48 3.72
CA GLN A 15 19.62 9.83 3.82
C GLN A 15 18.63 10.79 3.16
N PRO A 16 17.98 10.42 2.06
CA PRO A 16 16.96 11.28 1.49
C PRO A 16 15.91 11.54 2.55
N GLY A 17 15.52 12.81 2.63
CA GLY A 17 14.75 13.41 3.72
C GLY A 17 13.47 12.65 4.07
N GLY A 18 13.11 12.76 5.34
CA GLY A 18 11.93 12.13 5.91
C GLY A 18 10.62 12.71 5.38
N GLY A 19 9.63 11.82 5.37
CA GLY A 19 8.21 12.11 5.37
C GLY A 19 7.45 10.79 5.37
N ASP A 20 7.04 10.28 6.55
CA ASP A 20 6.10 9.18 6.80
C ASP A 20 5.77 8.14 5.68
N ASP A 21 6.76 7.67 4.90
CA ASP A 21 6.67 6.53 3.99
C ASP A 21 6.66 5.21 4.76
N LYS A 22 5.78 5.10 5.76
CA LYS A 22 5.62 3.88 6.53
C LYS A 22 4.94 2.86 5.62
N GLU A 23 5.70 1.88 5.16
CA GLU A 23 5.17 0.74 4.43
C GLU A 23 3.96 0.17 5.19
N VAL A 24 2.88 0.00 4.45
CA VAL A 24 1.59 -0.45 4.95
C VAL A 24 1.28 -1.84 4.43
N ARG A 25 0.59 -2.61 5.27
CA ARG A 25 0.04 -3.91 4.91
C ARG A 25 -1.47 -3.83 5.03
N ILE A 26 -2.16 -4.14 3.94
CA ILE A 26 -3.60 -4.01 3.84
C ILE A 26 -4.15 -5.30 3.27
N VAL A 27 -4.89 -6.04 4.10
CA VAL A 27 -5.60 -7.24 3.68
C VAL A 27 -6.95 -6.83 3.15
N GLY A 28 -7.23 -7.20 1.89
CA GLY A 28 -8.47 -6.87 1.24
C GLY A 28 -8.80 -7.84 0.11
N CYS A 29 -9.98 -7.64 -0.46
CA CYS A 29 -10.49 -8.40 -1.57
C CYS A 29 -10.22 -7.66 -2.86
N VAL A 30 -9.55 -8.33 -3.81
CA VAL A 30 -9.26 -7.73 -5.11
C VAL A 30 -10.56 -7.66 -5.90
N GLN A 31 -10.99 -6.45 -6.23
CA GLN A 31 -12.08 -6.18 -7.14
C GLN A 31 -11.59 -5.29 -8.28
N LEU A 32 -12.20 -5.44 -9.45
CA LEU A 32 -12.06 -4.47 -10.51
C LEU A 32 -13.00 -3.30 -10.18
N GLU A 33 -12.52 -2.07 -10.34
CA GLU A 33 -13.39 -0.91 -10.21
C GLU A 33 -14.53 -1.01 -11.23
N ASN A 34 -15.76 -1.17 -10.73
CA ASN A 34 -16.94 -1.41 -11.56
C ASN A 34 -17.50 -0.10 -12.16
N ASP A 35 -17.01 1.05 -11.69
CA ASP A 35 -17.31 2.36 -12.26
C ASP A 35 -16.41 2.61 -13.46
N HIS A 36 -16.77 2.00 -14.59
CA HIS A 36 -16.06 2.10 -15.87
C HIS A 36 -15.89 3.54 -16.38
N ALA A 37 -16.59 4.52 -15.80
CA ALA A 37 -16.58 5.91 -16.23
C ALA A 37 -15.38 6.71 -15.67
N LYS A 38 -14.83 6.34 -14.50
CA LYS A 38 -13.67 7.03 -13.93
C LYS A 38 -12.34 6.46 -14.42
N ASN A 39 -12.12 5.15 -14.35
CA ASN A 39 -10.89 4.51 -14.84
C ASN A 39 -11.10 3.04 -15.27
N PRO A 40 -11.13 2.72 -16.58
CA PRO A 40 -11.11 1.33 -16.99
C PRO A 40 -9.76 0.73 -16.58
N ASN A 41 -9.78 -0.32 -15.76
CA ASN A 41 -8.64 -1.09 -15.24
C ASN A 41 -8.01 -0.64 -13.91
N GLU A 42 -8.69 0.16 -13.09
CA GLU A 42 -8.26 0.37 -11.71
C GLU A 42 -8.64 -0.84 -10.83
N PHE A 43 -7.70 -1.34 -10.03
CA PHE A 43 -7.96 -2.41 -9.06
C PHE A 43 -8.21 -1.77 -7.70
N VAL A 44 -9.24 -2.27 -7.01
CA VAL A 44 -9.63 -1.78 -5.69
C VAL A 44 -9.58 -2.94 -4.71
N LEU A 45 -8.91 -2.75 -3.58
CA LEU A 45 -9.06 -3.61 -2.42
C LEU A 45 -10.30 -3.18 -1.65
N THR A 46 -11.25 -4.08 -1.46
CA THR A 46 -12.44 -3.85 -0.64
C THR A 46 -12.45 -4.78 0.57
N MET A 47 -13.43 -4.61 1.46
CA MET A 47 -13.57 -5.42 2.68
C MET A 47 -12.30 -5.41 3.52
N VAL A 48 -11.62 -4.27 3.52
CA VAL A 48 -10.39 -4.08 4.27
C VAL A 48 -10.71 -4.11 5.75
N LYS A 49 -10.05 -4.98 6.50
CA LYS A 49 -10.11 -4.93 7.96
C LYS A 49 -9.34 -3.68 8.41
N PRO A 50 -9.99 -2.73 9.11
CA PRO A 50 -9.31 -1.54 9.59
C PRO A 50 -8.32 -1.93 10.69
N GLU A 51 -7.06 -2.15 10.34
CA GLU A 51 -5.97 -2.28 11.30
C GLU A 51 -5.31 -0.91 11.55
N GLY A 52 -4.91 -0.66 12.80
CA GLY A 52 -4.09 0.52 13.15
C GLY A 52 -4.80 1.87 13.03
N GLY A 53 -6.13 1.94 13.19
CA GLY A 53 -6.87 3.21 13.25
C GLY A 53 -7.28 3.79 11.88
N ARG A 54 -7.05 3.05 10.78
CA ARG A 54 -7.48 3.45 9.44
C ARG A 54 -8.96 3.19 9.25
N LYS A 55 -9.69 4.16 8.69
CA LYS A 55 -11.15 4.09 8.51
C LYS A 55 -11.59 3.71 7.10
N ALA A 56 -10.65 3.62 6.16
CA ALA A 56 -10.97 3.33 4.78
C ALA A 56 -11.35 1.86 4.61
N THR A 57 -12.52 1.63 4.04
CA THR A 57 -13.08 0.30 3.75
C THR A 57 -12.67 -0.19 2.36
N ALA A 58 -12.12 0.70 1.54
CA ALA A 58 -11.59 0.41 0.22
C ALA A 58 -10.34 1.25 -0.11
N TYR A 59 -9.45 0.69 -0.93
CA TYR A 59 -8.23 1.35 -1.41
C TYR A 59 -8.02 1.09 -2.90
N GLY A 60 -7.74 2.13 -3.67
CA GLY A 60 -7.26 2.01 -5.04
C GLY A 60 -5.80 1.53 -5.08
N ILE A 61 -5.48 0.62 -5.99
CA ILE A 61 -4.15 0.04 -6.12
C ILE A 61 -3.44 0.59 -7.35
N THR A 62 -2.29 1.23 -7.11
CA THR A 62 -1.44 1.83 -8.13
C THR A 62 -0.09 1.11 -8.19
N GLY A 63 0.70 1.44 -9.22
CA GLY A 63 2.04 0.88 -9.45
C GLY A 63 2.08 -0.23 -10.50
N ASP A 64 3.28 -0.51 -11.01
CA ASP A 64 3.47 -1.43 -12.15
C ASP A 64 2.98 -2.85 -11.86
N ARG A 65 3.09 -3.27 -10.60
CA ARG A 65 2.69 -4.60 -10.14
C ARG A 65 1.18 -4.75 -9.97
N ALA A 66 0.39 -3.67 -9.98
CA ALA A 66 -1.07 -3.75 -9.82
C ALA A 66 -1.71 -4.68 -10.86
N LYS A 67 -1.13 -4.75 -12.07
CA LYS A 67 -1.55 -5.66 -13.15
C LYS A 67 -1.48 -7.14 -12.77
N GLU A 68 -0.62 -7.52 -11.82
CA GLU A 68 -0.52 -8.89 -11.30
C GLU A 68 -1.80 -9.32 -10.57
N LEU A 69 -2.56 -8.37 -10.02
CA LEU A 69 -3.82 -8.62 -9.33
C LEU A 69 -4.98 -8.94 -10.28
N GLY A 70 -4.85 -8.69 -11.58
CA GLY A 70 -5.90 -8.97 -12.57
C GLY A 70 -6.35 -10.43 -12.60
N ARG A 71 -5.42 -11.37 -12.38
CA ARG A 71 -5.73 -12.81 -12.27
C ARG A 71 -6.23 -13.23 -10.88
N ARG A 72 -6.27 -12.28 -9.94
CA ARG A 72 -6.58 -12.46 -8.53
C ARG A 72 -7.90 -11.80 -8.14
N VAL A 73 -8.64 -11.25 -9.10
CA VAL A 73 -9.99 -10.70 -8.87
C VAL A 73 -10.86 -11.77 -8.20
N GLY A 74 -11.49 -11.39 -7.10
CA GLY A 74 -12.28 -12.29 -6.25
C GLY A 74 -11.48 -13.05 -5.18
N GLN A 75 -10.15 -12.95 -5.16
CA GLN A 75 -9.29 -13.52 -4.12
C GLN A 75 -8.98 -12.49 -3.03
N GLN A 76 -8.71 -12.97 -1.81
CA GLN A 76 -8.24 -12.13 -0.71
C GLN A 76 -6.71 -12.12 -0.71
N VAL A 77 -6.13 -10.92 -0.70
CA VAL A 77 -4.68 -10.71 -0.71
C VAL A 77 -4.29 -9.71 0.36
N GLU A 78 -3.07 -9.84 0.87
CA GLU A 78 -2.38 -8.79 1.61
C GLU A 78 -1.56 -7.99 0.61
N VAL A 79 -1.87 -6.70 0.46
CA VAL A 79 -1.05 -5.77 -0.30
C VAL A 79 -0.10 -5.04 0.62
N ILE A 80 1.16 -4.99 0.21
CA ILE A 80 2.25 -4.31 0.88
C ILE A 80 2.63 -3.12 -0.02
N GLY A 81 2.74 -1.93 0.55
CA GLY A 81 3.00 -0.73 -0.24
C GLY A 81 3.08 0.54 0.57
N VAL A 82 2.99 1.68 -0.10
CA VAL A 82 2.96 3.01 0.55
C VAL A 82 1.66 3.71 0.17
N ILE A 83 1.02 4.39 1.12
CA ILE A 83 -0.16 5.20 0.84
C ILE A 83 0.31 6.47 0.10
N GLU A 84 -0.03 6.58 -1.18
CA GLU A 84 0.28 7.78 -1.98
C GLU A 84 -0.72 8.91 -1.70
N SER A 85 -1.95 8.55 -1.33
CA SER A 85 -3.01 9.49 -1.00
C SER A 85 -3.98 8.85 -0.01
N GLU A 86 -4.35 9.58 1.04
CA GLU A 86 -5.40 9.18 1.99
C GLU A 86 -6.82 9.32 1.40
N GLY A 87 -6.92 9.76 0.13
CA GLY A 87 -8.20 10.00 -0.54
C GLY A 87 -8.84 11.33 -0.12
N THR A 88 -9.92 11.69 -0.80
CA THR A 88 -10.77 12.83 -0.43
C THR A 88 -12.20 12.34 -0.24
N HIS A 89 -13.16 13.23 0.01
CA HIS A 89 -14.56 12.82 0.16
C HIS A 89 -15.09 12.07 -1.07
N ASP A 90 -14.55 12.38 -2.25
CA ASP A 90 -15.02 11.88 -3.55
C ASP A 90 -14.08 10.86 -4.21
N ASP A 91 -12.91 10.59 -3.60
CA ASP A 91 -11.88 9.70 -4.14
C ASP A 91 -11.32 8.75 -3.08
N LEU A 92 -11.14 7.49 -3.45
CA LEU A 92 -10.58 6.47 -2.58
C LEU A 92 -9.10 6.77 -2.25
N PRO A 93 -8.65 6.38 -1.04
CA PRO A 93 -7.22 6.35 -0.76
C PRO A 93 -6.50 5.42 -1.72
N ARG A 94 -5.27 5.76 -2.08
CA ARG A 94 -4.45 5.07 -3.07
C ARG A 94 -3.20 4.48 -2.42
N ILE A 95 -2.91 3.23 -2.72
CA ILE A 95 -1.70 2.53 -2.28
C ILE A 95 -0.88 2.18 -3.50
N LYS A 96 0.38 2.62 -3.51
CA LYS A 96 1.38 2.11 -4.44
C LYS A 96 1.86 0.75 -3.97
N MET A 97 1.45 -0.28 -4.68
CA MET A 97 1.81 -1.64 -4.33
C MET A 97 3.29 -1.93 -4.64
N SER A 98 4.05 -2.32 -3.63
CA SER A 98 5.41 -2.86 -3.76
C SER A 98 5.40 -4.38 -3.85
N ALA A 99 4.49 -5.05 -3.12
CA ALA A 99 4.33 -6.50 -3.12
C ALA A 99 2.91 -6.91 -2.71
N TRP A 100 2.58 -8.18 -2.95
CA TRP A 100 1.34 -8.79 -2.47
C TRP A 100 1.57 -10.24 -2.08
N VAL A 101 0.72 -10.73 -1.18
CA VAL A 101 0.71 -12.11 -0.69
C VAL A 101 -0.72 -12.67 -0.78
N PRO A 102 -0.93 -13.86 -1.35
CA PRO A 102 -2.25 -14.50 -1.32
C PRO A 102 -2.61 -14.88 0.12
N VAL A 103 -3.83 -14.55 0.55
CA VAL A 103 -4.34 -14.85 1.90
C VAL A 103 -5.43 -15.92 1.83
N LYS A 104 -6.42 -15.75 0.93
CA LYS A 104 -7.44 -16.76 0.63
C LYS A 104 -7.78 -16.79 -0.84
N ASP A 105 -8.13 -17.96 -1.34
CA ASP A 105 -8.51 -18.16 -2.74
C ASP A 105 -9.86 -17.52 -3.12
N SER A 106 -10.67 -17.15 -2.12
CA SER A 106 -11.95 -16.47 -2.34
C SER A 106 -12.26 -15.46 -1.24
N CYS A 107 -12.99 -14.42 -1.66
CA CYS A 107 -13.63 -13.45 -0.79
C CYS A 107 -15.02 -13.95 -0.41
N THR A 108 -15.20 -14.32 0.86
CA THR A 108 -16.53 -14.67 1.40
C THR A 108 -17.30 -13.37 1.61
N GLN A 109 -18.45 -13.22 0.93
CA GLN A 109 -19.41 -12.12 1.14
C GLN A 109 -20.13 -12.28 2.48
#